data_AF-A0A8T4JLV1-F1
#
_entry.id   AF-A0A8T4JLV1-F1
#
_cell.length_a   1.000
_cell.length_b   1.000
_cell.length_c   1.000
_cell.angle_alpha   90.00
_cell.angle_beta   90.00
_cell.angle_gamma   90.00
#
_symmetry.space_group_name_H-M   'P 1'
#
loop_
_entity.id
_entity.type
_entity.pdbx_description
1 polymer ?
#
loop_
_entity_poly.entity_id
_entity_poly.type
_entity_poly.pdbx_seq_one_letter_code
_entity_poly.pdbx_strand_id
1 'polypeptide(L)'
;PMYSEGYSQLRGFFYVLSGSIYANLKNAKQIFITECGPTMYQMRFSPMDSITMTTHPFVLSKAKKLSELFFKKKLNFVIPFEDLTKAEVAKLNPFPDLFKISHSCIGMRWIGSDFKENNDGTCYGCVVRRLGLITAELEDVNYEKNPIVDSDISSDNLSNLLAFSSEFLIDWQGMEYCQLENINEYKKYKLFRRFSLDNLAALYILKKRGINLGSHIINFYEEVIKSIGEDVLIKRIKKVRKKRYQPDFNKYVK
;
A
#
# COMPACT_ATOMS: atom_id res chain seq x y z
N PRO A 1 6.29 -24.45 -7.27
CA PRO A 1 5.08 -24.21 -8.08
C PRO A 1 3.80 -24.37 -7.23
N MET A 2 3.18 -23.27 -6.78
CA MET A 2 1.86 -23.36 -6.15
C MET A 2 0.80 -23.43 -7.24
N TYR A 3 0.24 -24.62 -7.43
CA TYR A 3 -1.04 -24.81 -8.11
C TYR A 3 -2.14 -24.21 -7.22
N SER A 4 -2.48 -22.93 -7.40
CA SER A 4 -3.71 -22.39 -6.83
C SER A 4 -4.85 -22.61 -7.83
N GLU A 5 -5.60 -23.69 -7.66
CA GLU A 5 -6.90 -23.83 -8.32
C GLU A 5 -7.89 -22.88 -7.62
N GLY A 6 -8.27 -21.82 -8.32
CA GLY A 6 -9.19 -20.79 -7.84
C GLY A 6 -8.87 -19.41 -8.40
N TYR A 7 -9.91 -18.68 -8.82
CA TYR A 7 -9.76 -17.29 -9.29
C TYR A 7 -9.48 -16.35 -8.11
N SER A 8 -8.21 -16.27 -7.68
CA SER A 8 -7.75 -15.34 -6.64
C SER A 8 -8.19 -13.89 -6.90
N GLN A 9 -8.37 -13.54 -8.18
CA GLN A 9 -8.89 -12.28 -8.69
C GLN A 9 -10.28 -11.90 -8.16
N LEU A 10 -11.14 -12.87 -7.80
CA LEU A 10 -12.51 -12.62 -7.31
C LEU A 10 -12.63 -12.59 -5.78
N ARG A 11 -11.54 -12.76 -5.05
CA ARG A 11 -11.56 -12.82 -3.58
C ARG A 11 -12.13 -11.53 -2.96
N GLY A 12 -11.72 -10.37 -3.46
CA GLY A 12 -12.25 -9.09 -2.98
C GLY A 12 -13.72 -8.89 -3.29
N PHE A 13 -14.16 -9.35 -4.46
CA PHE A 13 -15.58 -9.36 -4.82
C PHE A 13 -16.39 -10.17 -3.82
N PHE A 14 -15.94 -11.39 -3.49
CA PHE A 14 -16.56 -12.23 -2.47
C PHE A 14 -16.62 -11.54 -1.10
N TYR A 15 -15.50 -11.00 -0.61
CA TYR A 15 -15.45 -10.32 0.70
C TYR A 15 -16.41 -9.15 0.80
N VAL A 16 -16.48 -8.33 -0.24
CA VAL A 16 -17.36 -7.16 -0.27
C VAL A 16 -18.83 -7.59 -0.33
N LEU A 17 -19.17 -8.62 -1.11
CA LEU A 17 -20.53 -9.16 -1.14
C LEU A 17 -20.94 -9.79 0.18
N SER A 18 -20.05 -10.52 0.86
CA SER A 18 -20.30 -11.04 2.21
C SER A 18 -20.56 -9.89 3.19
N GLY A 19 -19.78 -8.81 3.11
CA GLY A 19 -20.02 -7.57 3.84
C GLY A 19 -21.40 -6.97 3.55
N SER A 20 -21.83 -6.97 2.28
CA SER A 20 -23.16 -6.49 1.86
C SER A 20 -24.30 -7.31 2.43
N ILE A 21 -24.18 -8.64 2.46
CA ILE A 21 -25.18 -9.52 3.11
C ILE A 21 -25.31 -9.14 4.58
N TYR A 22 -24.19 -9.05 5.30
CA TYR A 22 -24.19 -8.70 6.72
C TYR A 22 -24.77 -7.30 6.97
N ALA A 23 -24.38 -6.31 6.16
CA ALA A 23 -24.90 -4.95 6.25
C ALA A 23 -26.41 -4.91 6.03
N ASN A 24 -26.93 -5.69 5.07
CA ASN A 24 -28.37 -5.80 4.86
C ASN A 24 -29.08 -6.41 6.08
N LEU A 25 -28.58 -7.53 6.61
CA LEU A 25 -29.15 -8.20 7.79
C LEU A 25 -29.15 -7.31 9.03
N LYS A 26 -28.16 -6.42 9.18
CA LYS A 26 -28.06 -5.45 10.28
C LYS A 26 -28.71 -4.10 9.98
N ASN A 27 -29.43 -3.97 8.86
CA ASN A 27 -30.01 -2.72 8.39
C ASN A 27 -29.01 -1.56 8.24
N ALA A 28 -27.71 -1.85 8.15
CA ALA A 28 -26.68 -0.85 7.91
C ALA A 28 -26.86 -0.21 6.53
N LYS A 29 -26.45 1.06 6.42
CA LYS A 29 -26.50 1.84 5.17
C LYS A 29 -25.12 1.98 4.51
N GLN A 30 -24.06 1.64 5.25
CA GLN A 30 -22.67 1.89 4.87
C GLN A 30 -21.81 0.66 5.12
N ILE A 31 -20.85 0.44 4.23
CA ILE A 31 -19.75 -0.51 4.40
C ILE A 31 -18.46 0.27 4.25
N PHE A 32 -17.59 0.18 5.25
CA PHE A 32 -16.26 0.77 5.19
C PHE A 32 -15.28 -0.23 4.59
N ILE A 33 -14.60 0.17 3.52
CA ILE A 33 -13.57 -0.60 2.84
C ILE A 33 -12.25 0.09 3.12
N THR A 34 -11.51 -0.46 4.08
CA THR A 34 -10.30 0.17 4.65
C THR A 34 -9.01 -0.27 3.98
N GLU A 35 -9.03 -1.36 3.21
CA GLU A 35 -7.91 -1.77 2.34
C GLU A 35 -7.93 -0.93 1.05
N CYS A 36 -7.65 0.36 1.15
CA CYS A 36 -7.58 1.29 0.02
C CYS A 36 -6.33 2.19 0.12
N GLY A 37 -6.05 2.95 -0.95
CA GLY A 37 -4.81 3.73 -1.11
C GLY A 37 -4.07 3.33 -2.40
N PRO A 38 -2.77 3.59 -2.52
CA PRO A 38 -2.01 3.32 -3.76
C PRO A 38 -2.14 1.88 -4.27
N THR A 39 -2.14 0.90 -3.35
CA THR A 39 -2.15 -0.53 -3.70
C THR A 39 -3.46 -0.99 -4.35
N MET A 40 -4.57 -0.27 -4.16
CA MET A 40 -5.85 -0.61 -4.80
C MET A 40 -5.84 -0.40 -6.32
N TYR A 41 -4.94 0.46 -6.82
CA TYR A 41 -4.79 0.74 -8.25
C TYR A 41 -3.74 -0.15 -8.92
N GLN A 42 -3.23 -1.16 -8.20
CA GLN A 42 -2.42 -2.23 -8.76
C GLN A 42 -1.27 -1.72 -9.65
N MET A 43 -0.26 -1.10 -9.05
CA MET A 43 0.96 -0.78 -9.79
C MET A 43 1.53 -2.05 -10.41
N ARG A 44 1.60 -2.09 -11.74
CA ARG A 44 2.35 -3.09 -12.48
C ARG A 44 3.79 -2.61 -12.57
N PHE A 45 4.73 -3.47 -12.20
CA PHE A 45 6.16 -3.26 -12.41
C PHE A 45 6.62 -3.89 -13.73
N SER A 46 5.84 -4.83 -14.27
CA SER A 46 6.05 -5.48 -15.56
C SER A 46 4.72 -5.73 -16.28
N PRO A 47 4.69 -5.80 -17.62
CA PRO A 47 3.50 -6.20 -18.37
C PRO A 47 2.91 -7.56 -17.97
N MET A 48 3.74 -8.47 -17.44
CA MET A 48 3.34 -9.83 -17.04
C MET A 48 2.88 -9.94 -15.58
N ASP A 49 2.83 -8.83 -14.84
CA ASP A 49 2.41 -8.84 -13.44
C ASP A 49 0.93 -9.20 -13.29
N SER A 50 0.69 -10.33 -12.61
CA SER A 50 -0.65 -10.74 -12.20
C SER A 50 -0.96 -10.22 -10.80
N ILE A 51 -1.86 -9.25 -10.68
CA ILE A 51 -2.19 -8.61 -9.42
C ILE A 51 -3.64 -8.94 -9.03
N THR A 52 -3.84 -9.41 -7.80
CA THR A 52 -5.18 -9.69 -7.27
C THR A 52 -5.99 -8.39 -7.12
N MET A 53 -7.17 -8.33 -7.76
CA MET A 53 -8.06 -7.15 -7.73
C MET A 53 -8.96 -7.16 -6.49
N THR A 54 -8.39 -7.06 -5.29
CA THR A 54 -9.21 -7.14 -4.06
C THR A 54 -10.13 -5.92 -3.92
N THR A 55 -9.55 -4.72 -3.88
CA THR A 55 -10.28 -3.46 -3.64
C THR A 55 -10.19 -2.49 -4.82
N HIS A 56 -9.88 -3.00 -6.00
CA HIS A 56 -9.80 -2.19 -7.21
C HIS A 56 -11.14 -1.47 -7.47
N PRO A 57 -11.14 -0.18 -7.88
CA PRO A 57 -12.38 0.59 -8.10
C PRO A 57 -13.41 -0.13 -8.98
N PHE A 58 -12.96 -0.79 -10.05
CA PHE A 58 -13.81 -1.62 -10.90
C PHE A 58 -14.55 -2.70 -10.10
N VAL A 59 -13.83 -3.50 -9.31
CA VAL A 59 -14.39 -4.60 -8.51
C VAL A 59 -15.40 -4.07 -7.50
N LEU A 60 -15.05 -2.99 -6.81
CA LEU A 60 -15.94 -2.35 -5.83
C LEU A 60 -17.22 -1.81 -6.47
N SER A 61 -17.13 -1.16 -7.65
CA SER A 61 -18.30 -0.63 -8.35
C SER A 61 -19.23 -1.76 -8.82
N LYS A 62 -18.68 -2.87 -9.31
CA LYS A 62 -19.48 -4.05 -9.69
C LYS A 62 -20.12 -4.72 -8.49
N ALA A 63 -19.38 -4.90 -7.39
CA ALA A 63 -19.91 -5.48 -6.16
C ALA A 63 -21.03 -4.63 -5.56
N LYS A 64 -20.89 -3.29 -5.61
CA LYS A 64 -21.93 -2.35 -5.16
C LYS A 64 -23.21 -2.50 -5.97
N LYS A 65 -23.11 -2.43 -7.31
CA LYS A 65 -24.26 -2.55 -8.21
C LYS A 65 -25.01 -3.87 -8.00
N LEU A 66 -24.28 -4.99 -7.86
CA LEU A 66 -24.89 -6.28 -7.60
C LEU A 66 -25.58 -6.32 -6.23
N SER A 67 -24.95 -5.76 -5.20
CA SER A 67 -25.53 -5.69 -3.85
C SER A 67 -26.84 -4.89 -3.84
N GLU A 68 -26.86 -3.73 -4.49
CA GLU A 68 -28.05 -2.87 -4.55
C GLU A 68 -29.19 -3.53 -5.34
N LEU A 69 -28.86 -4.28 -6.41
CA LEU A 69 -29.84 -5.06 -7.18
C LEU A 69 -30.44 -6.19 -6.34
N PHE A 70 -29.60 -6.96 -5.63
CA PHE A 70 -30.03 -8.13 -4.88
C PHE A 70 -30.86 -7.77 -3.65
N PHE A 71 -30.45 -6.75 -2.90
CA PHE A 71 -31.15 -6.33 -1.67
C PHE A 71 -32.23 -5.28 -1.92
N LYS A 72 -32.37 -4.77 -3.15
CA LYS A 72 -33.28 -3.67 -3.51
C LYS A 72 -33.14 -2.47 -2.58
N LYS A 73 -31.91 -2.21 -2.13
CA LYS A 73 -31.57 -1.19 -1.12
C LYS A 73 -30.27 -0.51 -1.52
N LYS A 74 -30.23 0.82 -1.38
CA LYS A 74 -29.00 1.60 -1.57
C LYS A 74 -28.00 1.27 -0.47
N LEU A 75 -26.78 0.90 -0.87
CA LEU A 75 -25.70 0.54 0.03
C LEU A 75 -24.45 1.34 -0.31
N ASN A 76 -24.01 2.17 0.63
CA ASN A 76 -22.90 3.08 0.40
C ASN A 76 -21.58 2.39 0.75
N PHE A 77 -20.75 2.09 -0.25
CA PHE A 77 -19.38 1.63 -0.02
C PHE A 77 -18.48 2.84 0.19
N VAL A 78 -17.93 2.99 1.39
CA VAL A 78 -17.09 4.11 1.82
C VAL A 78 -15.63 3.68 1.77
N ILE A 79 -14.79 4.47 1.10
CA ILE A 79 -13.35 4.21 0.91
C ILE A 79 -12.53 5.36 1.53
N PRO A 80 -12.49 5.46 2.87
CA PRO A 80 -12.03 6.67 3.54
C PRO A 80 -10.56 6.99 3.33
N PHE A 81 -9.76 5.98 3.00
CA PHE A 81 -8.30 6.11 2.86
C PHE A 81 -7.84 6.04 1.39
N GLU A 82 -8.76 6.14 0.42
CA GLU A 82 -8.44 5.98 -1.01
C GLU A 82 -7.35 6.95 -1.50
N ASP A 83 -7.36 8.18 -0.99
CA ASP A 83 -6.39 9.22 -1.33
C ASP A 83 -5.25 9.33 -0.32
N LEU A 84 -5.05 8.35 0.55
CA LEU A 84 -3.99 8.35 1.55
C LEU A 84 -2.95 7.26 1.26
N THR A 85 -1.69 7.57 1.53
CA THR A 85 -0.60 6.59 1.52
C THR A 85 -0.59 5.77 2.82
N LYS A 86 0.15 4.65 2.83
CA LYS A 86 0.34 3.84 4.05
C LYS A 86 0.93 4.66 5.21
N ALA A 87 1.89 5.54 4.91
CA ALA A 87 2.50 6.42 5.92
C ALA A 87 1.48 7.43 6.49
N GLU A 88 0.63 7.99 5.63
CA GLU A 88 -0.43 8.92 6.03
C GLU A 88 -1.49 8.22 6.90
N VAL A 89 -2.00 7.06 6.47
CA VAL A 89 -2.94 6.25 7.24
C VAL A 89 -2.33 5.84 8.58
N ALA A 90 -1.08 5.40 8.58
CA ALA A 90 -0.42 4.97 9.81
C ALA A 90 -0.28 6.11 10.81
N LYS A 91 0.11 7.31 10.35
CA LYS A 91 0.25 8.47 11.23
C LYS A 91 -1.07 8.96 11.82
N LEU A 92 -2.18 8.70 11.14
CA LEU A 92 -3.52 9.05 11.62
C LEU A 92 -4.08 8.06 12.64
N ASN A 93 -3.51 6.85 12.75
CA ASN A 93 -3.99 5.83 13.68
C ASN A 93 -3.89 6.32 15.14
N PRO A 94 -5.01 6.39 15.89
CA PRO A 94 -4.98 6.76 17.31
C PRO A 94 -4.35 5.68 18.21
N PHE A 95 -4.17 4.46 17.70
CA PHE A 95 -3.61 3.31 18.41
C PHE A 95 -2.36 2.78 17.69
N PRO A 96 -1.23 3.52 17.69
CA PRO A 96 -0.02 3.15 16.98
C PRO A 96 0.56 1.81 17.43
N ASP A 97 0.39 1.44 18.70
CA ASP A 97 0.91 0.17 19.22
C ASP A 97 0.26 -1.07 18.59
N LEU A 98 -0.94 -0.92 18.00
CA LEU A 98 -1.58 -2.01 17.25
C LEU A 98 -0.80 -2.39 15.98
N PHE A 99 0.14 -1.56 15.53
CA PHE A 99 1.05 -1.96 14.46
C PHE A 99 1.87 -3.19 14.87
N LYS A 100 2.32 -3.29 16.14
CA LYS A 100 3.12 -4.40 16.65
C LYS A 100 2.43 -5.77 16.63
N ILE A 101 1.11 -5.79 16.48
CA ILE A 101 0.29 -7.01 16.46
C ILE A 101 -0.55 -7.16 15.19
N SER A 102 -0.31 -6.32 14.18
CA SER A 102 -1.02 -6.40 12.90
C SER A 102 -0.11 -6.91 11.79
N HIS A 103 -0.72 -7.54 10.80
CA HIS A 103 0.00 -8.24 9.74
C HIS A 103 -0.31 -7.63 8.37
N SER A 104 0.69 -7.61 7.49
CA SER A 104 0.52 -7.25 6.07
C SER A 104 1.18 -8.25 5.12
N CYS A 105 1.83 -9.27 5.68
CA CYS A 105 2.43 -10.40 4.98
C CYS A 105 1.37 -11.23 4.24
N ILE A 106 1.59 -11.49 2.95
CA ILE A 106 0.75 -12.40 2.15
C ILE A 106 1.13 -13.87 2.35
N GLY A 107 2.36 -14.15 2.80
CA GLY A 107 2.86 -15.49 3.10
C GLY A 107 2.20 -16.14 4.30
N MET A 108 1.53 -15.37 5.16
CA MET A 108 0.70 -15.92 6.24
C MET A 108 -0.61 -16.47 5.69
N ARG A 109 -0.58 -17.71 5.21
CA ARG A 109 -1.78 -18.54 5.07
C ARG A 109 -2.03 -19.20 6.42
N TRP A 110 -2.98 -18.66 7.18
CA TRP A 110 -3.73 -19.25 8.29
C TRP A 110 -3.13 -20.49 9.02
N ILE A 111 -2.93 -20.34 10.34
CA ILE A 111 -2.81 -21.37 11.41
C ILE A 111 -1.38 -21.74 11.86
N GLY A 112 -1.05 -21.29 13.08
CA GLY A 112 0.09 -21.71 13.91
C GLY A 112 0.07 -20.89 15.21
N SER A 113 0.24 -21.53 16.37
CA SER A 113 -0.08 -21.04 17.72
C SER A 113 0.67 -19.80 18.23
N ASP A 114 1.62 -19.27 17.47
CA ASP A 114 2.44 -18.14 17.88
C ASP A 114 2.21 -16.92 16.97
N PHE A 115 1.18 -16.13 17.32
CA PHE A 115 0.88 -14.82 16.73
C PHE A 115 2.05 -13.80 16.81
N LYS A 116 3.19 -14.17 17.39
CA LYS A 116 4.34 -13.31 17.64
C LYS A 116 5.34 -13.26 16.47
N GLU A 117 5.25 -14.15 15.48
CA GLU A 117 6.31 -14.34 14.49
C GLU A 117 5.70 -14.75 13.12
N ASN A 118 6.02 -14.20 11.95
CA ASN A 118 6.86 -13.10 11.52
C ASN A 118 6.22 -12.52 10.25
N ASN A 119 6.27 -11.20 10.07
CA ASN A 119 6.13 -10.67 8.72
C ASN A 119 7.41 -11.06 7.96
N ASP A 120 7.29 -11.69 6.79
CA ASP A 120 8.46 -12.24 6.07
C ASP A 120 9.49 -11.14 5.74
N GLY A 121 9.00 -9.93 5.43
CA GLY A 121 9.82 -8.75 5.22
C GLY A 121 10.26 -8.51 3.78
N THR A 122 9.97 -9.42 2.84
CA THR A 122 10.33 -9.30 1.43
C THR A 122 9.10 -9.24 0.51
N CYS A 123 7.91 -9.60 0.99
CA CYS A 123 6.68 -9.47 0.23
C CYS A 123 6.29 -7.99 0.05
N TYR A 124 5.58 -7.69 -1.04
CA TYR A 124 5.20 -6.33 -1.38
C TYR A 124 4.47 -5.57 -0.24
N GLY A 125 3.50 -6.23 0.41
CA GLY A 125 2.79 -5.67 1.55
C GLY A 125 3.69 -5.37 2.76
N CYS A 126 4.66 -6.24 3.04
CA CYS A 126 5.66 -6.07 4.09
C CYS A 126 6.56 -4.86 3.81
N VAL A 127 7.05 -4.73 2.58
CA VAL A 127 7.93 -3.61 2.16
C VAL A 127 7.19 -2.28 2.25
N VAL A 128 6.01 -2.16 1.64
CA VAL A 128 5.20 -0.92 1.67
C VAL A 128 4.85 -0.52 3.10
N ARG A 129 4.50 -1.50 3.94
CA ARG A 129 4.25 -1.28 5.36
C ARG A 129 5.48 -0.73 6.07
N ARG A 130 6.63 -1.39 5.94
CA ARG A 130 7.86 -1.02 6.66
C ARG A 130 8.30 0.39 6.30
N LEU A 131 8.41 0.68 5.01
CA LEU A 131 8.79 2.02 4.53
C LEU A 131 7.77 3.08 4.99
N GLY A 132 6.47 2.78 4.91
CA GLY A 132 5.41 3.66 5.38
C GLY A 132 5.51 3.99 6.88
N LEU A 133 5.77 2.97 7.72
CA LEU A 133 5.87 3.14 9.17
C LEU A 133 7.16 3.87 9.58
N ILE A 134 8.28 3.61 8.92
CA ILE A 134 9.53 4.38 9.10
C ILE A 134 9.27 5.87 8.80
N THR A 135 8.63 6.17 7.67
CA THR A 135 8.30 7.56 7.28
C THR A 135 7.34 8.23 8.27
N ALA A 136 6.36 7.49 8.79
CA ALA A 136 5.44 7.97 9.82
C ALA A 136 6.08 8.13 11.22
N GLU A 137 7.32 7.65 11.41
CA GLU A 137 8.00 7.57 12.70
C GLU A 137 7.19 6.76 13.71
N LEU A 138 6.88 5.52 13.31
CA LEU A 138 6.18 4.56 14.13
C LEU A 138 7.00 3.28 14.22
N GLU A 139 6.92 2.63 15.38
CA GLU A 139 7.49 1.31 15.58
C GLU A 139 6.63 0.27 14.85
N ASP A 140 7.30 -0.72 14.28
CA ASP A 140 6.65 -1.80 13.53
C ASP A 140 6.89 -3.13 14.25
N VAL A 141 6.37 -4.20 13.68
CA VAL A 141 6.68 -5.59 14.01
C VAL A 141 8.14 -5.93 13.70
N ASN A 142 8.63 -6.98 14.35
CA ASN A 142 9.84 -7.66 13.89
C ASN A 142 9.53 -8.42 12.59
N TYR A 143 10.49 -8.37 11.69
CA TYR A 143 10.41 -9.06 10.42
C TYR A 143 11.48 -10.13 10.37
N GLU A 144 11.18 -11.25 9.70
CA GLU A 144 12.13 -12.34 9.52
C GLU A 144 13.34 -11.90 8.70
N LYS A 145 13.09 -11.09 7.66
CA LYS A 145 14.11 -10.64 6.71
C LYS A 145 14.09 -9.14 6.56
N ASN A 146 15.28 -8.53 6.42
CA ASN A 146 15.39 -7.10 6.17
C ASN A 146 16.19 -6.75 4.90
N PRO A 147 15.57 -6.85 3.70
CA PRO A 147 16.27 -6.54 2.44
C PRO A 147 16.72 -5.07 2.29
N ILE A 148 16.36 -4.18 3.23
CA ILE A 148 16.82 -2.78 3.22
C ILE A 148 18.23 -2.68 3.81
N VAL A 149 18.56 -3.54 4.77
CA VAL A 149 19.81 -3.51 5.57
C VAL A 149 20.71 -4.70 5.22
N ASP A 150 20.12 -5.88 5.05
CA ASP A 150 20.84 -7.13 4.85
C ASP A 150 21.15 -7.31 3.36
N SER A 151 22.41 -7.12 2.96
CA SER A 151 22.84 -7.21 1.55
C SER A 151 22.63 -8.58 0.91
N ASP A 152 22.61 -9.63 1.73
CA ASP A 152 22.47 -11.02 1.27
C ASP A 152 21.01 -11.41 1.03
N ILE A 153 20.06 -10.56 1.42
CA ILE A 153 18.63 -10.79 1.25
C ILE A 153 18.16 -10.00 0.02
N SER A 154 17.96 -10.70 -1.09
CA SER A 154 17.32 -10.11 -2.26
C SER A 154 15.81 -9.95 -2.04
N SER A 155 15.26 -8.84 -2.55
CA SER A 155 13.82 -8.62 -2.62
C SER A 155 13.46 -7.85 -3.88
N ASP A 156 12.98 -8.58 -4.89
CA ASP A 156 12.49 -7.98 -6.14
C ASP A 156 11.39 -6.96 -5.87
N ASN A 157 10.53 -7.20 -4.88
CA ASN A 157 9.50 -6.24 -4.48
C ASN A 157 10.07 -4.92 -3.97
N LEU A 158 11.17 -4.95 -3.20
CA LEU A 158 11.84 -3.73 -2.75
C LEU A 158 12.48 -3.02 -3.93
N SER A 159 13.26 -3.73 -4.75
CA SER A 159 13.93 -3.17 -5.92
C SER A 159 12.94 -2.54 -6.90
N ASN A 160 11.88 -3.27 -7.28
CA ASN A 160 10.84 -2.79 -8.18
C ASN A 160 10.08 -1.60 -7.61
N LEU A 161 9.77 -1.62 -6.31
CA LEU A 161 9.10 -0.49 -5.65
C LEU A 161 9.98 0.76 -5.65
N LEU A 162 11.26 0.61 -5.36
CA LEU A 162 12.22 1.71 -5.35
C LEU A 162 12.45 2.26 -6.76
N ALA A 163 12.68 1.40 -7.75
CA ALA A 163 12.83 1.77 -9.16
C ALA A 163 11.60 2.54 -9.68
N PHE A 164 10.40 1.99 -9.46
CA PHE A 164 9.15 2.70 -9.77
C PHE A 164 9.09 4.05 -9.06
N SER A 165 9.46 4.10 -7.78
CA SER A 165 9.41 5.34 -6.99
C SER A 165 10.37 6.41 -7.52
N SER A 166 11.57 6.03 -7.94
CA SER A 166 12.53 6.96 -8.53
C SER A 166 12.11 7.45 -9.90
N GLU A 167 11.71 6.54 -10.79
CA GLU A 167 11.26 6.87 -12.15
C GLU A 167 10.06 7.82 -12.08
N PHE A 168 9.07 7.50 -11.25
CA PHE A 168 7.88 8.34 -11.08
C PHE A 168 8.20 9.75 -10.55
N LEU A 169 9.31 9.93 -9.83
CA LEU A 169 9.70 11.23 -9.29
C LEU A 169 10.59 12.03 -10.25
N ILE A 170 11.37 11.35 -11.10
CA ILE A 170 12.33 11.96 -12.02
C ILE A 170 11.69 12.20 -13.38
N ASP A 171 11.08 11.18 -13.97
CA ASP A 171 10.47 11.21 -15.31
C ASP A 171 9.24 10.30 -15.41
N TRP A 172 8.15 10.71 -14.76
CA TRP A 172 6.90 9.95 -14.82
C TRP A 172 6.26 9.91 -16.22
N GLN A 173 6.65 10.81 -17.13
CA GLN A 173 6.08 10.87 -18.48
C GLN A 173 6.74 9.84 -19.41
N GLY A 174 8.01 9.49 -19.14
CA GLY A 174 8.75 8.45 -19.84
C GLY A 174 8.46 7.02 -19.38
N MET A 175 7.69 6.82 -18.30
CA MET A 175 7.35 5.50 -17.78
C MET A 175 6.46 4.70 -18.74
N GLU A 176 6.51 3.37 -18.63
CA GLU A 176 5.75 2.48 -19.50
C GLU A 176 4.23 2.66 -19.29
N TYR A 177 3.47 2.49 -20.38
CA TYR A 177 2.00 2.57 -20.32
C TYR A 177 1.41 1.66 -19.23
N CYS A 178 1.93 0.44 -19.07
CA CYS A 178 1.40 -0.51 -18.09
C CYS A 178 1.56 -0.03 -16.64
N GLN A 179 2.56 0.80 -16.35
CA GLN A 179 2.80 1.41 -15.04
C GLN A 179 1.87 2.62 -14.80
N LEU A 180 1.50 3.33 -15.87
CA LEU A 180 0.74 4.58 -15.80
C LEU A 180 -0.78 4.42 -16.03
N GLU A 181 -1.23 3.35 -16.67
CA GLU A 181 -2.61 3.11 -17.10
C GLU A 181 -3.63 3.45 -16.00
N ASN A 182 -3.56 2.75 -14.86
CA ASN A 182 -4.48 2.96 -13.74
C ASN A 182 -4.29 4.34 -13.09
N ILE A 183 -3.06 4.85 -13.03
CA ILE A 183 -2.77 6.16 -12.44
C ILE A 183 -3.47 7.26 -13.24
N ASN A 184 -3.45 7.15 -14.57
CA ASN A 184 -4.09 8.07 -15.49
C ASN A 184 -5.61 7.90 -15.49
N GLU A 185 -6.12 6.67 -15.60
CA GLU A 185 -7.55 6.35 -15.58
C GLU A 185 -8.22 6.92 -14.33
N TYR A 186 -7.63 6.70 -13.16
CA TYR A 186 -8.18 7.13 -11.87
C TYR A 186 -7.70 8.51 -11.40
N LYS A 187 -6.89 9.21 -12.21
CA LYS A 187 -6.33 10.54 -11.93
C LYS A 187 -5.57 10.60 -10.60
N LYS A 188 -4.76 9.58 -10.31
CA LYS A 188 -4.08 9.37 -9.02
C LYS A 188 -2.63 9.86 -8.97
N TYR A 189 -2.20 10.68 -9.92
CA TYR A 189 -0.84 11.23 -9.99
C TYR A 189 -0.34 11.78 -8.62
N LYS A 190 -1.13 12.65 -7.98
CA LYS A 190 -0.74 13.25 -6.69
C LYS A 190 -0.58 12.21 -5.58
N LEU A 191 -1.36 11.14 -5.59
CA LEU A 191 -1.29 10.06 -4.61
C LEU A 191 0.00 9.26 -4.82
N PHE A 192 0.26 8.82 -6.05
CA PHE A 192 1.47 8.07 -6.39
C PHE A 192 2.74 8.87 -6.17
N ARG A 193 2.73 10.18 -6.49
CA ARG A 193 3.87 11.05 -6.17
C ARG A 193 4.17 11.10 -4.67
N ARG A 194 3.13 11.11 -3.81
CA ARG A 194 3.31 11.09 -2.35
C ARG A 194 3.79 9.74 -1.86
N PHE A 195 3.25 8.66 -2.43
CA PHE A 195 3.65 7.30 -2.15
C PHE A 195 5.12 7.05 -2.48
N SER A 196 5.58 7.43 -3.68
CA SER A 196 6.98 7.32 -4.09
C SER A 196 7.91 8.12 -3.16
N LEU A 197 7.49 9.32 -2.75
CA LEU A 197 8.25 10.09 -1.76
C LEU A 197 8.30 9.41 -0.38
N ASP A 198 7.25 8.72 0.05
CA ASP A 198 7.26 8.01 1.34
C ASP A 198 8.27 6.87 1.35
N ASN A 199 8.43 6.17 0.22
CA ASN A 199 9.39 5.08 0.09
C ASN A 199 10.83 5.60 0.19
N LEU A 200 11.17 6.69 -0.52
CA LEU A 200 12.51 7.29 -0.46
C LEU A 200 12.77 8.03 0.86
N ALA A 201 11.74 8.65 1.45
CA ALA A 201 11.85 9.31 2.75
C ALA A 201 12.23 8.32 3.86
N ALA A 202 11.79 7.07 3.78
CA ALA A 202 12.18 6.03 4.72
C ALA A 202 13.69 5.75 4.63
N LEU A 203 14.25 5.64 3.42
CA LEU A 203 15.70 5.46 3.21
C LEU A 203 16.49 6.65 3.76
N TYR A 204 16.03 7.89 3.51
CA TYR A 204 16.62 9.10 4.08
C TYR A 204 16.65 9.03 5.61
N ILE A 205 15.55 8.64 6.25
CA ILE A 205 15.45 8.54 7.72
C ILE A 205 16.44 7.51 8.26
N LEU A 206 16.52 6.34 7.64
CA LEU A 206 17.45 5.29 8.04
C LEU A 206 18.91 5.75 7.91
N LYS A 207 19.27 6.36 6.77
CA LYS A 207 20.62 6.92 6.55
C LYS A 207 20.97 7.98 7.59
N LYS A 208 20.07 8.93 7.89
CA LYS A 208 20.30 9.96 8.92
C LYS A 208 20.41 9.40 10.34
N ARG A 209 19.83 8.23 10.60
CA ARG A 209 19.96 7.50 11.88
C ARG A 209 21.25 6.67 11.98
N GLY A 210 22.09 6.67 10.94
CA GLY A 210 23.31 5.86 10.91
C GLY A 210 23.06 4.37 10.71
N ILE A 211 21.87 3.99 10.23
CA ILE A 211 21.60 2.59 9.85
C ILE A 211 22.36 2.28 8.57
N ASN A 212 23.17 1.24 8.59
CA ASN A 212 23.90 0.77 7.42
C ASN A 212 22.91 0.11 6.45
N LEU A 213 22.65 0.76 5.32
CA LEU A 213 21.78 0.18 4.29
C LEU A 213 22.61 -0.78 3.42
N GLY A 214 21.95 -1.73 2.75
CA GLY A 214 22.62 -2.56 1.75
C GLY A 214 23.30 -1.68 0.69
N SER A 215 24.51 -2.05 0.24
CA SER A 215 25.32 -1.23 -0.68
C SER A 215 24.57 -0.81 -1.95
N HIS A 216 23.80 -1.73 -2.54
CA HIS A 216 22.96 -1.45 -3.70
C HIS A 216 21.85 -0.42 -3.40
N ILE A 217 21.27 -0.43 -2.19
CA ILE A 217 20.27 0.55 -1.75
C ILE A 217 20.92 1.92 -1.51
N ILE A 218 22.14 1.97 -0.95
CA ILE A 218 22.88 3.22 -0.75
C ILE A 218 23.16 3.88 -2.10
N ASN A 219 23.74 3.12 -3.05
CA ASN A 219 24.08 3.63 -4.38
C ASN A 219 22.83 4.16 -5.09
N PHE A 220 21.76 3.37 -5.10
CA PHE A 220 20.46 3.78 -5.64
C PHE A 220 19.96 5.08 -4.98
N TYR A 221 19.96 5.14 -3.65
CA TYR A 221 19.49 6.31 -2.92
C TYR A 221 20.31 7.56 -3.26
N GLU A 222 21.63 7.45 -3.36
CA GLU A 222 22.51 8.59 -3.66
C GLU A 222 22.30 9.12 -5.07
N GLU A 223 22.07 8.26 -6.05
CA GLU A 223 21.72 8.66 -7.42
C GLU A 223 20.39 9.41 -7.47
N VAL A 224 19.36 8.86 -6.82
CA VAL A 224 18.03 9.47 -6.83
C VAL A 224 18.03 10.83 -6.13
N ILE A 225 18.75 10.96 -5.01
CA ILE A 225 18.86 12.22 -4.28
C ILE A 225 19.56 13.32 -5.09
N LYS A 226 20.55 12.99 -5.93
CA LYS A 226 21.16 13.98 -6.83
C LYS A 226 20.13 14.61 -7.78
N SER A 227 19.13 13.83 -8.19
CA SER A 227 18.08 14.29 -9.10
C SER A 227 16.96 15.05 -8.40
N ILE A 228 16.48 14.59 -7.24
CA ILE A 228 15.28 15.16 -6.61
C ILE A 228 15.55 16.10 -5.42
N GLY A 229 16.73 16.02 -4.80
CA GLY A 229 17.11 16.79 -3.61
C GLY A 229 16.59 16.23 -2.27
N GLU A 230 17.42 16.30 -1.22
CA GLU A 230 17.03 15.87 0.14
C GLU A 230 15.89 16.73 0.72
N ASP A 231 15.81 18.02 0.36
CA ASP A 231 14.83 18.96 0.89
C ASP A 231 13.39 18.54 0.55
N VAL A 232 13.19 17.90 -0.61
CA VAL A 232 11.91 17.35 -1.04
C VAL A 232 11.45 16.25 -0.09
N LEU A 233 12.36 15.34 0.31
CA LEU A 233 12.07 14.28 1.27
C LEU A 233 11.80 14.85 2.67
N ILE A 234 12.61 15.82 3.13
CA ILE A 234 12.41 16.50 4.41
C ILE A 234 11.03 17.17 4.47
N LYS A 235 10.66 17.88 3.40
CA LYS A 235 9.33 18.50 3.27
C LYS A 235 8.22 17.44 3.33
N ARG A 236 8.42 16.28 2.70
CA ARG A 236 7.45 15.18 2.76
C ARG A 236 7.28 14.62 4.16
N ILE A 237 8.38 14.28 4.83
CA ILE A 237 8.38 13.74 6.21
C ILE A 237 7.61 14.67 7.13
N LYS A 238 7.89 15.99 7.05
CA LYS A 238 7.16 17.01 7.82
C LYS A 238 5.66 16.99 7.53
N LYS A 239 5.24 16.84 6.27
CA LYS A 239 3.80 16.77 5.90
C LYS A 239 3.11 15.53 6.46
N VAL A 240 3.75 14.37 6.40
CA VAL A 240 3.20 13.11 6.96
C VAL A 240 3.05 13.26 8.47
N ARG A 241 4.14 13.65 9.17
CA ARG A 241 4.15 13.74 10.64
C ARG A 241 3.21 14.80 11.20
N LYS A 242 2.96 15.88 10.45
CA LYS A 242 1.96 16.90 10.78
C LYS A 242 0.52 16.53 10.41
N LYS A 243 0.25 15.29 9.96
CA LYS A 243 -1.11 14.80 9.61
C LYS A 243 -1.83 15.72 8.61
N ARG A 244 -1.10 16.21 7.59
CA ARG A 244 -1.64 17.20 6.63
C ARG A 244 -2.80 16.65 5.79
N TYR A 245 -2.85 15.34 5.58
CA TYR A 245 -3.91 14.66 4.84
C TYR A 245 -4.82 13.93 5.83
N GLN A 246 -6.11 13.89 5.54
CA GLN A 246 -7.16 13.35 6.41
C GLN A 246 -8.03 12.37 5.64
N PRO A 247 -8.64 11.37 6.32
CA PRO A 247 -9.54 10.44 5.68
C PRO A 247 -10.83 11.15 5.24
N ASP A 248 -11.40 10.71 4.12
CA ASP A 248 -12.68 11.21 3.62
C ASP A 248 -13.77 10.16 3.84
N PHE A 249 -14.43 10.21 5.00
CA PHE A 249 -15.53 9.32 5.34
C PHE A 249 -16.80 9.56 4.51
N ASN A 250 -16.82 10.57 3.64
CA ASN A 250 -17.88 10.82 2.67
C ASN A 250 -17.48 10.38 1.26
N LYS A 251 -16.31 9.73 1.11
CA LYS A 251 -15.87 9.21 -0.18
C LYS A 251 -16.52 7.87 -0.49
N TYR A 252 -17.41 7.88 -1.46
CA TYR A 252 -18.12 6.69 -1.90
C TYR A 252 -17.54 6.11 -3.18
N VAL A 253 -17.54 4.78 -3.28
CA VAL A 253 -17.39 4.10 -4.57
C VAL A 253 -18.53 4.54 -5.47
N LYS A 254 -18.22 4.97 -6.69
CA LYS A 254 -19.22 5.38 -7.69
C LYS A 254 -20.01 4.17 -8.20
#